data_AF-A0A841FE22-F1
#
_entry.id   AF-A0A841FE22-F1
#
_cell.length_a   1.000
_cell.length_b   1.000
_cell.length_c   1.000
_cell.angle_alpha   90.00
_cell.angle_beta   90.00
_cell.angle_gamma   90.00
#
_symmetry.space_group_name_H-M   'P 1'
#
loop_
_entity.id
_entity.type
_entity.pdbx_description
1 polymer ?
#
loop_
_entity_poly.entity_id
_entity_poly.type
_entity_poly.pdbx_seq_one_letter_code
_entity_poly.pdbx_strand_id
1 'polypeptide(L)'
;MSRTDRTKPLWVRHAEHDPRPVHDHRHGPCDLPPRPSRLLDETRCRWEHPGALTFTRRCCSGCAVRGCIRERQAMTKTANRKARYAGRRAVRRHATGDNAD
;
A
#
# COMPACT_ATOMS: atom_id res chain seq x y z
N MET A 1 -6.25 4.42 -0.75
CA MET A 1 -6.88 4.69 0.55
C MET A 1 -7.76 5.94 0.41
N SER A 2 -9.05 5.80 0.69
CA SER A 2 -9.98 6.93 0.75
C SER A 2 -9.53 7.95 1.80
N ARG A 3 -9.79 9.25 1.61
CA ARG A 3 -9.51 10.29 2.63
C ARG A 3 -10.17 9.96 3.98
N THR A 4 -11.30 9.26 3.95
CA THR A 4 -12.09 8.88 5.13
C THR A 4 -11.42 7.79 5.98
N ASP A 5 -10.51 7.03 5.39
CA ASP A 5 -9.86 5.90 6.06
C ASP A 5 -8.89 6.37 7.16
N ARG A 6 -8.25 7.53 6.94
CA ARG A 6 -7.27 8.10 7.87
C ARG A 6 -7.91 8.74 9.11
N THR A 7 -9.17 9.15 9.02
CA THR A 7 -9.91 9.77 10.13
C THR A 7 -10.58 8.74 11.04
N LYS A 8 -10.58 7.46 10.67
CA LYS A 8 -11.16 6.39 11.49
C LYS A 8 -10.33 6.17 12.77
N PRO A 9 -10.99 5.96 13.92
CA PRO A 9 -10.31 5.48 15.12
C PRO A 9 -9.47 4.22 14.82
N LEU A 10 -8.35 4.05 15.53
CA LEU A 10 -7.42 2.96 15.25
C LEU A 10 -8.07 1.57 15.34
N TRP A 11 -8.97 1.37 16.30
CA TRP A 11 -9.70 0.10 16.48
C TRP A 11 -10.59 -0.24 15.28
N VAL A 12 -11.18 0.75 14.62
CA VAL A 12 -11.98 0.57 13.39
C VAL A 12 -11.07 0.13 12.25
N ARG A 13 -9.92 0.80 12.11
CA ARG A 13 -8.92 0.43 11.09
C ARG A 13 -8.36 -0.97 11.30
N HIS A 14 -8.12 -1.35 12.55
CA HIS A 14 -7.72 -2.72 12.87
C HIS A 14 -8.82 -3.71 12.49
N ALA A 15 -10.07 -3.47 12.89
CA ALA A 15 -11.19 -4.36 12.54
C ALA A 15 -11.41 -4.53 11.02
N GLU A 16 -11.15 -3.49 10.21
CA GLU A 16 -11.32 -3.52 8.76
C GLU A 16 -10.17 -4.18 7.98
N HIS A 17 -9.00 -4.35 8.62
CA HIS A 17 -7.76 -4.75 7.95
C HIS A 17 -7.13 -6.02 8.52
N ASP A 18 -7.93 -6.90 9.11
CA ASP A 18 -7.50 -8.22 9.63
C ASP A 18 -6.25 -8.13 10.51
N PRO A 19 -6.37 -7.51 11.70
CA PRO A 19 -5.24 -7.15 12.52
C PRO A 19 -4.61 -8.40 13.12
N ARG A 20 -3.30 -8.36 13.36
CA ARG A 20 -2.56 -9.48 13.94
C ARG A 20 -2.34 -9.28 15.44
N PRO A 21 -2.46 -10.34 16.25
CA PRO A 21 -2.12 -10.27 17.66
C PRO A 21 -0.61 -10.22 17.83
N VAL A 22 -0.13 -9.31 18.68
CA VAL A 22 1.27 -9.23 19.10
C VAL A 22 1.34 -9.42 20.60
N HIS A 23 2.07 -10.46 21.02
CA HIS A 23 2.13 -10.90 22.42
C HIS A 23 3.45 -10.48 23.08
N ASP A 24 3.36 -9.99 24.33
CA ASP A 24 4.51 -9.71 25.19
C ASP A 24 4.25 -10.28 26.60
N HIS A 25 4.68 -11.52 26.81
CA HIS A 25 4.43 -12.29 28.04
C HIS A 25 5.60 -12.24 29.03
N ARG A 26 6.56 -11.34 28.86
CA ARG A 26 7.77 -11.29 29.71
C ARG A 26 7.48 -11.12 31.20
N HIS A 27 6.30 -10.61 31.57
CA HIS A 27 5.94 -10.29 32.95
C HIS A 27 4.54 -10.75 33.33
N GLY A 28 3.99 -11.80 32.71
CA GLY A 28 2.70 -12.34 33.12
C GLY A 28 1.88 -12.98 32.00
N PRO A 29 0.63 -13.34 32.32
CA PRO A 29 -0.30 -13.93 31.37
C PRO A 29 -0.70 -12.93 30.27
N CYS A 30 -1.23 -13.46 29.16
CA CYS A 30 -1.72 -12.66 28.05
C CYS A 30 -2.87 -11.75 28.51
N ASP A 31 -2.70 -10.46 28.26
CA ASP A 31 -3.69 -9.41 28.54
C ASP A 31 -4.38 -8.91 27.25
N LEU A 32 -4.19 -9.60 26.13
CA LEU A 32 -4.78 -9.21 24.84
C LEU A 32 -6.29 -9.48 24.83
N PRO A 33 -7.14 -8.46 24.60
CA PRO A 33 -8.56 -8.68 24.38
C PRO A 33 -8.81 -9.48 23.09
N PRO A 34 -9.89 -10.28 23.02
CA PRO A 34 -10.14 -11.19 21.89
C PRO A 34 -10.39 -10.46 20.56
N ARG A 35 -10.68 -9.16 20.59
CA ARG A 35 -10.84 -8.28 19.41
C ARG A 35 -10.28 -6.89 19.69
N PRO A 36 -9.91 -6.13 18.64
CA PRO A 36 -9.52 -4.73 18.79
C PRO A 36 -10.63 -3.94 19.48
N SER A 37 -10.33 -3.38 20.64
CA SER A 37 -11.26 -2.58 21.45
C SER A 37 -11.02 -1.09 21.19
N ARG A 38 -12.03 -0.27 21.51
CA ARG A 38 -11.92 1.21 21.48
C ARG A 38 -11.01 1.75 22.58
N LEU A 39 -10.86 1.00 23.67
CA LEU A 39 -10.01 1.36 24.79
C LEU A 39 -8.56 1.22 24.34
N LEU A 40 -7.76 2.26 24.57
CA LEU A 40 -6.32 2.13 24.55
C LEU A 40 -5.95 1.43 25.84
N ASP A 41 -6.16 0.13 25.88
CA ASP A 41 -5.76 -0.68 27.01
C ASP A 41 -4.23 -0.57 27.12
N GLU A 42 -3.70 -0.29 28.32
CA GLU A 42 -2.25 -0.32 28.59
C GLU A 42 -1.71 -1.76 28.60
N THR A 43 -2.31 -2.62 27.77
CA THR A 43 -1.96 -4.02 27.67
C THR A 43 -0.67 -4.17 26.90
N ARG A 44 0.17 -5.09 27.37
CA ARG A 44 1.47 -5.35 26.75
C ARG A 44 1.28 -6.10 25.44
N CYS A 45 0.32 -7.01 25.42
CA CYS A 45 -0.16 -7.60 24.20
C CYS A 45 -1.10 -6.62 23.49
N ARG A 46 -0.94 -6.45 22.18
CA ARG A 46 -1.73 -5.49 21.39
C ARG A 46 -2.13 -6.05 20.04
N TRP A 47 -3.20 -5.48 19.48
CA TRP A 47 -3.55 -5.64 18.08
C TRP A 47 -2.70 -4.71 17.22
N GLU A 48 -2.08 -5.25 16.18
CA GLU A 48 -1.25 -4.49 15.26
C GLU A 48 -1.69 -4.70 13.80
N HIS A 49 -1.60 -3.63 13.00
CA HIS A 49 -1.90 -3.73 11.58
C HIS A 49 -0.94 -4.72 10.89
N PRO A 50 -1.38 -5.57 9.95
CA PRO A 50 -0.53 -6.59 9.33
C PRO A 50 0.76 -6.07 8.69
N GLY A 51 0.73 -4.83 8.20
CA GLY A 51 1.87 -4.13 7.62
C GLY A 51 2.80 -3.40 8.60
N ALA A 52 2.60 -3.55 9.92
CA ALA A 52 3.40 -2.84 10.92
C ALA A 52 4.74 -3.51 11.25
N LEU A 53 4.86 -4.83 11.08
CA LEU A 53 6.14 -5.53 11.28
C LEU A 53 7.12 -5.29 10.12
N THR A 54 6.62 -5.00 8.92
CA THR A 54 7.46 -4.71 7.75
C THR A 54 8.04 -3.30 7.78
N PHE A 55 7.56 -2.42 8.67
CA PHE A 55 7.96 -1.03 8.70
C PHE A 55 7.93 -0.48 10.12
N THR A 56 9.05 0.08 10.58
CA THR A 56 9.32 0.65 11.92
C THR A 56 8.33 1.72 12.43
N ARG A 57 7.20 1.97 11.76
CA ARG A 57 6.17 2.93 12.18
C ARG A 57 4.80 2.27 12.27
N ARG A 58 4.27 2.22 13.49
CA ARG A 58 2.89 1.83 13.80
C ARG A 58 1.94 2.91 13.28
N CYS A 59 1.30 2.65 12.14
CA CYS A 59 -0.16 2.76 11.97
C CYS A 59 -0.59 2.85 10.50
N CYS A 60 0.24 3.36 9.57
CA CYS A 60 -0.16 3.62 8.17
C CYS A 60 1.00 4.02 7.22
N SER A 61 2.27 3.91 7.60
CA SER A 61 3.40 4.57 6.90
C SER A 61 4.52 3.61 6.51
N GLY A 62 4.12 2.44 6.03
CA GLY A 62 5.05 1.37 5.72
C GLY A 62 5.30 1.15 4.24
N CYS A 63 4.31 0.65 3.52
CA CYS A 63 4.45 0.64 2.07
C CYS A 63 4.55 2.10 1.65
N ALA A 64 5.61 2.45 0.92
CA ALA A 64 5.64 3.65 0.14
C ALA A 64 4.57 3.52 -0.95
N VAL A 65 3.29 3.31 -0.62
CA VAL A 65 2.17 3.11 -1.55
C VAL A 65 2.18 4.27 -2.53
N ARG A 66 2.45 5.49 -2.05
CA ARG A 66 2.69 6.65 -2.91
C ARG A 66 3.92 6.51 -3.79
N GLY A 67 5.03 6.00 -3.28
CA GLY A 67 6.24 5.65 -4.04
C GLY A 67 5.97 4.58 -5.10
N CYS A 68 5.46 3.41 -4.72
CA CYS A 68 5.11 2.31 -5.63
C CYS A 68 4.05 2.73 -6.67
N ILE A 69 3.04 3.52 -6.28
CA ILE A 69 2.07 4.09 -7.23
C ILE A 69 2.78 5.08 -8.17
N ARG A 70 3.64 5.96 -7.66
CA ARG A 70 4.40 6.92 -8.48
C ARG A 70 5.33 6.21 -9.45
N GLU A 71 6.02 5.17 -9.00
CA GLU A 71 6.90 4.33 -9.80
C GLU A 71 6.11 3.60 -10.88
N ARG A 72 5.00 2.96 -10.51
CA ARG A 72 4.08 2.32 -11.48
C ARG A 72 3.56 3.32 -12.51
N GLN A 73 3.14 4.50 -12.07
CA GLN A 73 2.72 5.58 -12.98
C GLN A 73 3.85 6.04 -13.90
N ALA A 74 5.09 6.12 -13.40
CA ALA A 74 6.25 6.49 -14.20
C ALA A 74 6.55 5.42 -15.27
N MET A 75 6.50 4.14 -14.91
CA MET A 75 6.63 3.02 -15.86
C MET A 75 5.54 3.08 -16.94
N THR A 76 4.27 3.24 -16.54
CA THR A 76 3.14 3.36 -17.49
C THR A 76 3.30 4.57 -18.41
N LYS A 77 3.67 5.75 -17.88
CA LYS A 77 3.91 6.95 -18.68
C LYS A 77 5.05 6.73 -19.70
N THR A 78 6.11 6.04 -19.29
CA THR A 78 7.25 5.74 -20.16
C THR A 78 6.87 4.76 -21.26
N ALA A 79 6.13 3.70 -20.93
CA ALA A 79 5.61 2.75 -21.92
C ALA A 79 4.68 3.43 -22.93
N ASN A 80 3.75 4.26 -22.47
CA ASN A 80 2.84 5.02 -23.34
C ASN A 80 3.60 5.99 -24.25
N ARG A 81 4.67 6.62 -23.73
CA ARG A 81 5.55 7.49 -24.54
C ARG A 81 6.23 6.68 -25.64
N LYS A 82 6.82 5.52 -25.31
CA LYS A 82 7.45 4.61 -26.29
C LYS A 82 6.45 4.18 -27.37
N ALA A 83 5.26 3.73 -26.98
CA ALA A 83 4.20 3.33 -27.90
C ALA A 83 3.81 4.47 -28.87
N ARG A 84 3.64 5.70 -28.35
CA ARG A 84 3.33 6.86 -29.19
C ARG A 84 4.43 7.20 -30.19
N TYR A 85 5.70 7.09 -29.80
CA TYR A 85 6.81 7.31 -30.74
C TYR A 85 6.92 6.19 -31.78
N ALA A 86 6.70 4.94 -31.39
CA ALA A 86 6.65 3.81 -32.32
C ALA A 86 5.54 4.00 -33.37
N GLY A 87 4.33 4.38 -32.93
CA GLY A 87 3.22 4.70 -33.83
C GLY A 87 3.55 5.84 -34.80
N ARG A 88 4.13 6.95 -34.31
CA ARG A 88 4.56 8.06 -35.19
C ARG A 88 5.63 7.64 -36.19
N ARG A 89 6.57 6.77 -35.79
CA ARG A 89 7.61 6.24 -36.68
C ARG A 89 7.01 5.32 -37.74
N ALA A 90 6.07 4.46 -37.37
CA ALA A 90 5.35 3.59 -38.30
C ALA A 90 4.54 4.40 -39.32
N VAL A 91 3.79 5.41 -38.88
CA VAL A 91 3.06 6.32 -39.78
C VAL A 91 4.00 7.06 -40.72
N ARG A 92 5.15 7.55 -40.23
CA ARG A 92 6.16 8.17 -41.10
C ARG A 92 6.70 7.20 -42.15
N ARG A 93 7.08 5.98 -41.76
CA ARG A 93 7.56 4.95 -42.70
C ARG A 93 6.52 4.62 -43.77
N HIS A 94 5.26 4.48 -43.37
CA HIS A 94 4.17 4.25 -44.30
C HIS A 94 3.93 5.45 -45.22
N ALA A 95 4.07 6.68 -44.71
CA ALA A 95 3.89 7.90 -45.50
C ALA A 95 5.06 8.19 -46.46
N THR A 96 6.28 7.76 -46.12
CA THR A 96 7.48 7.90 -46.97
C THR A 96 7.66 6.76 -47.97
N GLY A 97 6.74 5.79 -48.03
CA GLY A 97 6.76 4.76 -49.06
C GLY A 97 7.82 3.66 -48.87
N ASP A 98 8.30 3.41 -47.65
CA ASP A 98 9.20 2.27 -47.37
C ASP A 98 8.48 0.89 -47.44
N ASN A 99 7.22 0.88 -47.87
CA ASN A 99 6.50 -0.31 -48.34
C ASN A 99 6.19 -0.11 -49.84
N ALA A 100 7.23 -0.09 -50.66
CA ALA A 100 7.11 -0.41 -52.07
C ALA A 100 7.40 -1.91 -52.20
N ASP A 101 6.34 -2.72 -52.20
CA ASP A 101 6.32 -3.96 -52.98
C ASP A 101 6.01 -3.59 -54.44
#